data_AF-A0A938RJ51-F1
#
_entry.id   AF-A0A938RJ51-F1
#
_cell.length_a   1.000
_cell.length_b   1.000
_cell.length_c   1.000
_cell.angle_alpha   90.00
_cell.angle_beta   90.00
_cell.angle_gamma   90.00
#
_symmetry.space_group_name_H-M   'P 1'
#
loop_
_entity.id
_entity.type
_entity.pdbx_description
1 polymer ?
#
loop_
_entity_poly.entity_id
_entity_poly.type
_entity_poly.pdbx_seq_one_letter_code
_entity_poly.pdbx_strand_id
1 'polypeptide(L)'
;MHRDDAWREKLREKMSGEIRFDEPAGHHTSIGVGGSIDALAFPKHLEELLEVVAFLRTHHIPYLPVGNWTNLIVTNGGYRGALISLAAMRAIDERETGGGKVCLEVQSGVSLSELVALTERKALSGLEFCAGIPGSVGGAVRMNAGAYGGEIKDLCLWLHVLDPAGGLLTLMRESLVFAYRSLDLPAETIIIGAAFGLNRGRQEVIAER
;
A
#
# COMPACT_ATOMS: atom_id res chain seq x y z
N MET A 1 7.93 -34.32 5.06
CA MET A 1 8.68 -33.28 4.34
C MET A 1 8.06 -33.17 2.95
N HIS A 2 7.07 -32.28 2.78
CA HIS A 2 6.30 -32.16 1.54
C HIS A 2 7.10 -31.39 0.48
N ARG A 3 6.90 -31.71 -0.80
CA ARG A 3 7.64 -31.16 -1.95
C ARG A 3 7.43 -29.65 -2.19
N ASP A 4 6.56 -28.98 -1.43
CA ASP A 4 6.06 -27.64 -1.74
C ASP A 4 6.86 -26.46 -1.17
N ASP A 5 7.96 -26.70 -0.44
CA ASP A 5 8.74 -25.62 0.20
C ASP A 5 10.00 -25.20 -0.58
N ALA A 6 10.35 -25.88 -1.67
CA ALA A 6 11.60 -25.62 -2.39
C ALA A 6 11.68 -24.22 -3.04
N TRP A 7 10.54 -23.56 -3.24
CA TRP A 7 10.51 -22.19 -3.76
C TRP A 7 10.80 -21.14 -2.68
N ARG A 8 10.60 -21.47 -1.38
CA ARG A 8 10.77 -20.54 -0.26
C ARG A 8 12.23 -20.08 -0.13
N GLU A 9 13.17 -21.02 -0.19
CA GLU A 9 14.61 -20.71 -0.16
C GLU A 9 15.03 -19.88 -1.38
N LYS A 10 14.55 -20.24 -2.57
CA LYS A 10 14.83 -19.48 -3.80
C LYS A 10 14.23 -18.08 -3.78
N LEU A 11 13.07 -17.89 -3.13
CA LEU A 11 12.48 -16.59 -2.95
C LEU A 11 13.33 -15.71 -2.02
N ARG A 12 13.90 -16.29 -0.96
CA ARG A 12 14.80 -15.57 -0.04
C ARG A 12 16.04 -15.01 -0.77
N GLU A 13 16.50 -15.67 -1.82
CA GLU A 13 17.60 -15.18 -2.66
C GLU A 13 17.23 -13.99 -3.56
N LYS A 14 15.95 -13.61 -3.68
CA LYS A 14 15.47 -12.51 -4.54
C LYS A 14 15.41 -11.15 -3.87
N MET A 15 15.69 -11.08 -2.57
CA MET A 15 15.64 -9.82 -1.85
C MET A 15 16.48 -9.89 -0.57
N SER A 16 17.03 -8.73 -0.20
CA SER A 16 17.71 -8.52 1.08
C SER A 16 16.76 -8.08 2.20
N GLY A 17 15.51 -7.77 1.85
CA GLY A 17 14.43 -7.53 2.80
C GLY A 17 14.08 -8.77 3.62
N GLU A 18 13.21 -8.57 4.61
CA GLU A 18 12.75 -9.67 5.46
C GLU A 18 11.74 -10.55 4.73
N ILE A 19 11.85 -11.87 4.90
CA ILE A 19 10.80 -12.83 4.54
C ILE A 19 10.51 -13.73 5.73
N ARG A 20 9.25 -13.78 6.14
CA ARG A 20 8.76 -14.66 7.20
C ARG A 20 8.02 -15.82 6.58
N PHE A 21 8.36 -17.04 6.98
CA PHE A 21 7.69 -18.26 6.51
C PHE A 21 6.80 -18.81 7.62
N ASP A 22 5.70 -19.43 7.20
CA ASP A 22 4.68 -20.00 8.09
C ASP A 22 4.13 -18.99 9.12
N GLU A 23 4.13 -17.70 8.77
CA GLU A 23 3.76 -16.59 9.66
C GLU A 23 2.27 -16.65 10.02
N PRO A 24 1.90 -16.71 11.32
CA PRO A 24 0.50 -16.63 11.72
C PRO A 24 -0.10 -15.27 11.37
N ALA A 25 -1.12 -15.25 10.51
CA ALA A 25 -1.77 -14.00 10.12
C ALA A 25 -2.38 -13.23 11.30
N GLY A 26 -2.78 -13.94 12.36
CA GLY A 26 -3.30 -13.34 13.60
C GLY A 26 -2.32 -12.40 14.31
N HIS A 27 -1.01 -12.46 14.02
CA HIS A 27 -0.05 -11.46 14.53
C HIS A 27 -0.17 -10.09 13.84
N HIS A 28 -0.85 -10.03 12.69
CA HIS A 28 -0.91 -8.84 11.84
C HIS A 28 -2.32 -8.28 11.70
N THR A 29 -3.34 -9.13 11.64
CA THR A 29 -4.73 -8.69 11.48
C THR A 29 -5.21 -7.90 12.69
N SER A 30 -6.01 -6.86 12.46
CA SER A 30 -6.56 -6.00 13.53
C SER A 30 -7.42 -6.76 14.55
N ILE A 31 -8.01 -7.89 14.13
CA ILE A 31 -8.85 -8.76 14.97
C ILE A 31 -8.07 -9.88 15.65
N GLY A 32 -6.76 -10.01 15.41
CA GLY A 32 -5.89 -10.97 16.09
C GLY A 32 -6.14 -12.43 15.70
N VAL A 33 -6.76 -12.69 14.55
CA VAL A 33 -7.07 -14.05 14.07
C VAL A 33 -6.58 -14.30 12.65
N GLY A 34 -6.30 -15.56 12.35
CA GLY A 34 -5.96 -16.04 11.01
C GLY A 34 -4.90 -17.13 11.02
N GLY A 35 -5.00 -18.05 10.05
CA GLY A 35 -4.08 -19.16 9.88
C GLY A 35 -2.69 -18.76 9.37
N SER A 36 -1.86 -19.75 9.12
CA SER A 36 -0.46 -19.57 8.68
C SER A 36 -0.37 -19.11 7.22
N ILE A 37 0.49 -18.14 6.94
CA ILE A 37 0.83 -17.64 5.60
C ILE A 37 2.12 -18.32 5.16
N ASP A 38 2.15 -18.92 3.95
CA ASP A 38 3.35 -19.61 3.49
C ASP A 38 4.57 -18.71 3.44
N ALA A 39 4.46 -17.52 2.84
CA ALA A 39 5.50 -16.50 2.87
C ALA A 39 4.92 -15.09 3.03
N LEU A 40 5.53 -14.27 3.88
CA LEU A 40 5.27 -12.85 4.01
C LEU A 40 6.57 -12.08 3.73
N ALA A 41 6.61 -11.38 2.59
CA ALA A 41 7.79 -10.67 2.11
C ALA A 41 7.68 -9.15 2.35
N PHE A 42 8.78 -8.52 2.76
CA PHE A 42 8.89 -7.09 3.03
C PHE A 42 9.97 -6.44 2.15
N PRO A 43 9.73 -6.24 0.83
CA PRO A 43 10.69 -5.59 -0.05
C PRO A 43 11.00 -4.17 0.43
N LYS A 44 12.28 -3.80 0.39
CA LYS A 44 12.76 -2.49 0.86
C LYS A 44 12.75 -1.43 -0.23
N HIS A 45 12.87 -1.83 -1.48
CA HIS A 45 12.93 -0.94 -2.64
C HIS A 45 12.34 -1.62 -3.88
N LEU A 46 12.23 -0.85 -4.96
CA LEU A 46 11.51 -1.26 -6.16
C LEU A 46 12.13 -2.50 -6.83
N GLU A 47 13.45 -2.59 -6.86
CA GLU A 47 14.17 -3.69 -7.49
C GLU A 47 13.85 -5.02 -6.80
N GLU A 48 13.85 -5.06 -5.45
CA GLU A 48 13.45 -6.25 -4.69
C GLU A 48 11.99 -6.64 -4.97
N LEU A 49 11.09 -5.66 -5.03
CA LEU A 49 9.68 -5.92 -5.35
C LEU A 49 9.54 -6.56 -6.74
N LEU A 50 10.27 -6.05 -7.74
CA LEU A 50 10.25 -6.59 -9.09
C LEU A 50 10.79 -8.01 -9.14
N GLU A 51 11.92 -8.29 -8.47
CA GLU A 51 12.51 -9.63 -8.43
C GLU A 51 11.59 -10.66 -7.75
N VAL A 52 10.99 -10.28 -6.62
CA VAL A 52 10.02 -11.10 -5.90
C VAL A 52 8.81 -11.43 -6.77
N VAL A 53 8.18 -10.42 -7.37
CA VAL A 53 6.99 -10.63 -8.21
C VAL A 53 7.32 -11.42 -9.46
N ALA A 54 8.46 -11.14 -10.11
CA ALA A 54 8.90 -11.92 -11.27
C ALA A 54 9.12 -13.39 -10.92
N PHE A 55 9.74 -13.68 -9.78
CA PHE A 55 9.93 -15.04 -9.28
C PHE A 55 8.59 -15.75 -9.03
N LEU A 56 7.71 -15.11 -8.26
CA LEU A 56 6.39 -15.69 -7.92
C LEU A 56 5.58 -16.00 -9.17
N ARG A 57 5.57 -15.09 -10.15
CA ARG A 57 4.91 -15.29 -11.44
C ARG A 57 5.51 -16.45 -12.24
N THR A 58 6.84 -16.48 -12.37
CA THR A 58 7.55 -17.53 -13.13
C THR A 58 7.27 -18.92 -12.56
N HIS A 59 7.16 -19.01 -11.23
CA HIS A 59 6.88 -20.25 -10.52
C HIS A 59 5.39 -20.52 -10.27
N HIS A 60 4.49 -19.67 -10.79
CA HIS A 60 3.03 -19.80 -10.64
C HIS A 60 2.58 -19.86 -9.18
N ILE A 61 3.27 -19.13 -8.30
CA ILE A 61 2.95 -19.03 -6.88
C ILE A 61 1.97 -17.87 -6.71
N PRO A 62 0.76 -18.11 -6.16
CA PRO A 62 -0.21 -17.04 -5.88
C PRO A 62 0.38 -15.99 -4.95
N TYR A 63 0.07 -14.72 -5.19
CA TYR A 63 0.46 -13.66 -4.29
C TYR A 63 -0.57 -12.53 -4.21
N LEU A 64 -0.55 -11.79 -3.11
CA LEU A 64 -1.35 -10.58 -2.92
C LEU A 64 -0.55 -9.49 -2.20
N PRO A 65 -0.69 -8.21 -2.61
CA PRO A 65 -0.18 -7.10 -1.84
C PRO A 65 -1.01 -6.89 -0.56
N VAL A 66 -0.33 -6.53 0.53
CA VAL A 66 -0.96 -6.25 1.82
C VAL A 66 -0.41 -4.96 2.43
N GLY A 67 -1.32 -4.15 2.97
CA GLY A 67 -0.98 -2.94 3.75
C GLY A 67 -0.78 -3.27 5.23
N ASN A 68 -1.35 -2.45 6.11
CA ASN A 68 -1.31 -2.64 7.56
C ASN A 68 -2.39 -3.61 8.10
N TRP A 69 -3.00 -4.44 7.24
CA TRP A 69 -3.94 -5.51 7.64
C TRP A 69 -5.20 -5.08 8.41
N THR A 70 -5.50 -3.79 8.45
CA THR A 70 -6.62 -3.21 9.21
C THR A 70 -7.99 -3.60 8.65
N ASN A 71 -8.03 -4.07 7.40
CA ASN A 71 -9.23 -4.47 6.68
C ASN A 71 -9.09 -5.87 6.04
N LEU A 72 -8.36 -6.80 6.68
CA LEU A 72 -8.20 -8.18 6.21
C LEU A 72 -8.73 -9.18 7.23
N ILE A 73 -9.46 -10.17 6.74
CA ILE A 73 -9.85 -11.36 7.49
C ILE A 73 -9.16 -12.55 6.83
N VAL A 74 -8.26 -13.19 7.58
CA VAL A 74 -7.59 -14.41 7.12
C VAL A 74 -8.26 -15.60 7.80
N THR A 75 -8.66 -16.59 7.01
CA THR A 75 -9.30 -17.80 7.55
C THR A 75 -8.29 -18.68 8.30
N ASN A 76 -8.75 -19.66 9.07
CA ASN A 76 -7.87 -20.62 9.75
C ASN A 76 -7.02 -21.45 8.78
N GLY A 77 -7.45 -21.58 7.51
CA GLY A 77 -6.64 -22.20 6.45
C GLY A 77 -5.44 -21.36 6.01
N GLY A 78 -5.36 -20.10 6.47
CA GLY A 78 -4.26 -19.20 6.17
C GLY A 78 -4.25 -18.74 4.71
N TYR A 79 -3.05 -18.46 4.20
CA TYR A 79 -2.84 -18.10 2.79
C TYR A 79 -1.77 -19.00 2.18
N ARG A 80 -2.10 -19.65 1.05
CA ARG A 80 -1.19 -20.53 0.31
C ARG A 80 -0.54 -19.73 -0.83
N GLY A 81 0.74 -19.43 -0.68
CA GLY A 81 1.47 -18.47 -1.55
C GLY A 81 2.11 -17.32 -0.76
N ALA A 82 2.42 -16.22 -1.44
CA ALA A 82 3.16 -15.11 -0.85
C ALA A 82 2.29 -13.87 -0.62
N LEU A 83 2.34 -13.28 0.57
CA LEU A 83 1.84 -11.93 0.82
C LEU A 83 2.99 -10.94 0.75
N ILE A 84 2.77 -9.80 0.09
CA ILE A 84 3.81 -8.79 -0.15
C ILE A 84 3.44 -7.51 0.58
N SER A 85 4.19 -7.18 1.62
CA SER A 85 3.99 -5.96 2.40
C SER A 85 4.99 -4.88 2.00
N LEU A 86 4.47 -3.73 1.57
CA LEU A 86 5.27 -2.56 1.20
C LEU A 86 5.67 -1.72 2.42
N ALA A 87 5.53 -2.22 3.65
CA ALA A 87 5.72 -1.44 4.89
C ALA A 87 7.10 -0.76 5.00
N ALA A 88 8.13 -1.32 4.34
CA ALA A 88 9.48 -0.78 4.28
C ALA A 88 9.69 0.28 3.18
N MET A 89 8.78 0.38 2.20
CA MET A 89 8.81 1.39 1.13
C MET A 89 8.02 2.63 1.58
N ARG A 90 8.73 3.63 2.12
CA ARG A 90 8.16 4.76 2.85
C ARG A 90 8.59 6.14 2.35
N ALA A 91 9.17 6.25 1.16
CA ALA A 91 9.62 7.54 0.64
C ALA A 91 8.44 8.52 0.45
N ILE A 92 8.71 9.80 0.69
CA ILE A 92 7.76 10.91 0.52
C ILE A 92 8.49 12.06 -0.16
N ASP A 93 7.99 12.48 -1.32
CA ASP A 93 8.53 13.59 -2.10
C ASP A 93 7.48 14.69 -2.26
N GLU A 94 7.88 15.93 -2.03
CA GLU A 94 7.01 17.11 -2.12
C GLU A 94 7.49 18.02 -3.25
N ARG A 95 6.56 18.47 -4.10
CA ARG A 95 6.84 19.44 -5.17
C ARG A 95 5.77 20.52 -5.20
N GLU A 96 6.21 21.78 -5.23
CA GLU A 96 5.30 22.90 -5.48
C GLU A 96 4.90 22.93 -6.96
N THR A 97 3.61 23.13 -7.23
CA THR A 97 3.07 23.23 -8.60
C THR A 97 2.60 24.65 -8.93
N GLY A 98 2.85 25.62 -8.03
CA GLY A 98 2.50 27.02 -8.18
C GLY A 98 1.12 27.37 -7.63
N GLY A 99 0.89 28.66 -7.35
CA GLY A 99 -0.41 29.15 -6.86
C GLY A 99 -0.84 28.55 -5.51
N GLY A 100 0.13 28.18 -4.65
CA GLY A 100 -0.14 27.54 -3.37
C GLY A 100 -0.51 26.05 -3.45
N LYS A 101 -0.42 25.42 -4.62
CA LYS A 101 -0.67 23.98 -4.78
C LYS A 101 0.60 23.17 -4.59
N VAL A 102 0.44 21.98 -4.01
CA VAL A 102 1.52 21.05 -3.70
C VAL A 102 1.14 19.67 -4.21
N CYS A 103 2.08 19.01 -4.88
CA CYS A 103 2.03 17.59 -5.20
C CYS A 103 2.84 16.83 -4.17
N LEU A 104 2.21 15.87 -3.48
CA LEU A 104 2.87 15.01 -2.52
C LEU A 104 2.86 13.57 -3.04
N GLU A 105 4.01 13.07 -3.46
CA GLU A 105 4.20 11.67 -3.86
C GLU A 105 4.59 10.84 -2.64
N VAL A 106 3.86 9.76 -2.39
CA VAL A 106 3.96 8.98 -1.17
C VAL A 106 3.99 7.49 -1.50
N GLN A 107 5.00 6.77 -1.02
CA GLN A 107 5.04 5.32 -1.16
C GLN A 107 3.99 4.64 -0.27
N SER A 108 3.47 3.52 -0.77
CA SER A 108 2.32 2.82 -0.19
C SER A 108 2.53 2.26 1.21
N GLY A 109 3.79 2.11 1.66
CA GLY A 109 4.13 1.66 3.00
C GLY A 109 3.92 2.71 4.08
N VAL A 110 3.89 4.00 3.72
CA VAL A 110 3.65 5.09 4.68
C VAL A 110 2.30 4.88 5.37
N SER A 111 2.26 5.05 6.68
CA SER A 111 1.01 4.95 7.42
C SER A 111 0.14 6.19 7.18
N LEU A 112 -1.18 6.02 7.10
CA LEU A 112 -2.09 7.15 6.92
C LEU A 112 -1.97 8.17 8.07
N SER A 113 -1.82 7.71 9.30
CA SER A 113 -1.65 8.58 10.47
C SER A 113 -0.37 9.42 10.39
N GLU A 114 0.74 8.83 9.95
CA GLU A 114 1.99 9.56 9.74
C GLU A 114 1.85 10.59 8.61
N LEU A 115 1.18 10.23 7.52
CA LEU A 115 0.94 11.13 6.40
C LEU A 115 0.09 12.34 6.82
N VAL A 116 -1.02 12.11 7.55
CA VAL A 116 -1.89 13.18 8.07
C VAL A 116 -1.11 14.10 9.00
N ALA A 117 -0.35 13.54 9.94
CA ALA A 117 0.46 14.33 10.85
C ALA A 117 1.55 15.13 10.12
N LEU A 118 2.13 14.59 9.03
CA LEU A 118 3.08 15.30 8.19
C LEU A 118 2.43 16.48 7.48
N THR A 119 1.26 16.28 6.87
CA THR A 119 0.55 17.35 6.15
C THR A 119 0.07 18.45 7.08
N GLU A 120 -0.38 18.11 8.28
CA GLU A 120 -0.74 19.07 9.32
C GLU A 120 0.46 19.95 9.71
N ARG A 121 1.61 19.32 10.04
CA ARG A 121 2.85 20.05 10.40
C ARG A 121 3.36 20.95 9.27
N LYS A 122 3.09 20.59 8.01
CA LYS A 122 3.48 21.36 6.82
C LYS A 122 2.43 22.37 6.37
N ALA A 123 1.32 22.49 7.11
CA ALA A 123 0.17 23.31 6.73
C ALA A 123 -0.36 22.99 5.32
N LEU A 124 -0.41 21.70 4.97
CA LEU A 124 -1.00 21.21 3.73
C LEU A 124 -2.41 20.68 4.01
N SER A 125 -3.40 21.26 3.33
CA SER A 125 -4.81 20.92 3.44
C SER A 125 -5.23 19.96 2.32
N GLY A 126 -6.14 19.03 2.66
CA GLY A 126 -6.74 18.03 1.78
C GLY A 126 -6.96 16.70 2.51
N LEU A 127 -5.98 16.25 3.30
CA LEU A 127 -5.94 14.92 3.93
C LEU A 127 -6.51 14.86 5.35
N GLU A 128 -7.11 15.94 5.85
CA GLU A 128 -7.67 16.01 7.21
C GLU A 128 -8.71 14.90 7.45
N PHE A 129 -9.51 14.58 6.44
CA PHE A 129 -10.53 13.52 6.52
C PHE A 129 -9.94 12.12 6.77
N CYS A 130 -8.64 11.91 6.52
CA CYS A 130 -7.97 10.64 6.82
C CYS A 130 -7.60 10.51 8.30
N ALA A 131 -7.76 11.56 9.11
CA ALA A 131 -7.50 11.51 10.55
C ALA A 131 -8.34 10.40 11.21
N GLY A 132 -7.65 9.50 11.93
CA GLY A 132 -8.27 8.36 12.59
C GLY A 132 -8.54 7.15 11.69
N ILE A 133 -8.29 7.21 10.37
CA ILE A 133 -8.37 6.04 9.49
C ILE A 133 -7.09 5.20 9.65
N PRO A 134 -7.18 3.95 10.16
CA PRO A 134 -6.01 3.11 10.32
C PRO A 134 -5.64 2.45 9.00
N GLY A 135 -4.36 2.40 8.66
CA GLY A 135 -3.92 1.76 7.42
C GLY A 135 -2.63 2.34 6.87
N SER A 136 -2.22 1.78 5.74
CA SER A 136 -1.16 2.35 4.91
C SER A 136 -1.77 3.14 3.75
N VAL A 137 -0.98 4.01 3.13
CA VAL A 137 -1.39 4.78 1.93
C VAL A 137 -1.85 3.85 0.81
N GLY A 138 -1.14 2.76 0.55
CA GLY A 138 -1.54 1.80 -0.47
C GLY A 138 -2.90 1.15 -0.19
N GLY A 139 -3.15 0.77 1.06
CA GLY A 139 -4.45 0.24 1.49
C GLY A 139 -5.56 1.28 1.39
N ALA A 140 -5.26 2.54 1.75
CA ALA A 140 -6.19 3.66 1.65
C ALA A 140 -6.64 3.92 0.22
N VAL A 141 -5.68 3.94 -0.72
CA VAL A 141 -5.96 4.08 -2.15
C VAL A 141 -6.78 2.92 -2.66
N ARG A 142 -6.36 1.68 -2.35
CA ARG A 142 -7.08 0.46 -2.79
C ARG A 142 -8.54 0.45 -2.32
N MET A 143 -8.79 0.98 -1.13
CA MET A 143 -10.11 1.02 -0.51
C MET A 143 -10.87 2.32 -0.77
N ASN A 144 -10.36 3.23 -1.61
CA ASN A 144 -10.89 4.60 -1.72
C ASN A 144 -11.28 5.18 -0.34
N ALA A 145 -10.34 5.13 0.61
CA ALA A 145 -10.64 5.44 2.00
C ALA A 145 -11.26 6.83 2.13
N GLY A 146 -12.26 6.95 2.99
CA GLY A 146 -12.97 8.19 3.18
C GLY A 146 -13.70 8.24 4.51
N ALA A 147 -13.83 9.46 5.02
CA ALA A 147 -14.59 9.86 6.20
C ALA A 147 -14.95 11.35 6.07
N TYR A 148 -15.87 11.83 6.90
CA TYR A 148 -16.20 13.27 6.99
C TYR A 148 -16.49 13.98 5.65
N GLY A 149 -16.98 13.25 4.64
CA GLY A 149 -17.32 13.78 3.32
C GLY A 149 -16.17 13.87 2.31
N GLY A 150 -14.94 13.49 2.68
CA GLY A 150 -13.80 13.39 1.77
C GLY A 150 -13.40 11.94 1.48
N GLU A 151 -12.88 11.68 0.29
CA GLU A 151 -12.34 10.39 -0.14
C GLU A 151 -10.97 10.53 -0.83
N ILE A 152 -10.16 9.47 -0.81
CA ILE A 152 -8.83 9.45 -1.46
C ILE A 152 -8.91 9.88 -2.95
N LYS A 153 -9.97 9.48 -3.66
CA LYS A 153 -10.17 9.83 -5.07
C LYS A 153 -10.22 11.35 -5.34
N ASP A 154 -10.53 12.15 -4.31
CA ASP A 154 -10.72 13.60 -4.44
C ASP A 154 -9.37 14.34 -4.52
N LEU A 155 -8.30 13.71 -4.02
CA LEU A 155 -6.94 14.27 -4.02
C LEU A 155 -5.98 13.51 -4.93
N CYS A 156 -6.28 12.25 -5.28
CA CYS A 156 -5.40 11.42 -6.09
C CYS A 156 -5.15 12.04 -7.48
N LEU A 157 -3.89 12.22 -7.84
CA LEU A 157 -3.47 12.71 -9.16
C LEU A 157 -3.03 11.56 -10.06
N TRP A 158 -2.22 10.64 -9.54
CA TRP A 158 -1.81 9.41 -10.23
C TRP A 158 -1.33 8.35 -9.24
N LEU A 159 -1.22 7.11 -9.71
CA LEU A 159 -0.64 5.99 -8.99
C LEU A 159 0.55 5.41 -9.75
N HIS A 160 1.56 4.99 -9.01
CA HIS A 160 2.59 4.08 -9.53
C HIS A 160 2.21 2.66 -9.14
N VAL A 161 2.07 1.78 -10.12
CA VAL A 161 1.64 0.40 -9.89
C VAL A 161 2.56 -0.60 -10.60
N LEU A 162 2.64 -1.78 -10.02
CA LEU A 162 3.12 -2.98 -10.70
C LEU A 162 1.89 -3.83 -11.06
N ASP A 163 1.66 -4.00 -12.35
CA ASP A 163 0.51 -4.77 -12.85
C ASP A 163 0.73 -6.29 -12.72
N PRO A 164 -0.32 -7.12 -12.91
CA PRO A 164 -0.19 -8.58 -12.82
C PRO A 164 0.71 -9.20 -13.91
N ALA A 165 0.99 -8.45 -14.98
CA ALA A 165 1.92 -8.84 -16.05
C ALA A 165 3.38 -8.51 -15.71
N GLY A 166 3.64 -7.85 -14.58
CA GLY A 166 4.96 -7.40 -14.14
C GLY A 166 5.39 -6.07 -14.76
N GLY A 167 4.47 -5.33 -15.38
CA GLY A 167 4.69 -4.02 -15.96
C GLY A 167 4.60 -2.91 -14.91
N LEU A 168 5.57 -1.98 -14.92
CA LEU A 168 5.49 -0.74 -14.16
C LEU A 168 4.68 0.28 -14.95
N LEU A 169 3.59 0.75 -14.35
CA LEU A 169 2.67 1.69 -14.96
C LEU A 169 2.47 2.90 -14.06
N THR A 170 2.29 4.07 -14.68
CA THR A 170 1.75 5.26 -14.04
C THR A 170 0.31 5.43 -14.52
N LEU A 171 -0.66 5.28 -13.61
CA LEU A 171 -2.08 5.42 -13.90
C LEU A 171 -2.54 6.81 -13.46
N MET A 172 -2.90 7.66 -14.42
CA MET A 172 -3.40 9.01 -14.14
C MET A 172 -4.82 8.94 -13.57
N ARG A 173 -5.24 9.97 -12.84
CA ARG A 173 -6.54 10.03 -12.16
C ARG A 173 -7.72 9.69 -13.07
N GLU A 174 -7.65 10.10 -14.32
CA GLU A 174 -8.70 9.91 -15.33
C GLU A 174 -8.86 8.44 -15.74
N SER A 175 -7.81 7.62 -15.64
CA SER A 175 -7.88 6.18 -15.94
C SER A 175 -8.25 5.33 -14.72
N LEU A 176 -8.42 5.93 -13.54
CA LEU A 176 -8.76 5.23 -12.30
C LEU A 176 -10.27 5.24 -12.06
N VAL A 177 -10.84 4.04 -11.89
CA VAL A 177 -12.26 3.86 -11.58
C VAL A 177 -12.41 3.61 -10.08
N PHE A 178 -12.58 4.69 -9.33
CA PHE A 178 -12.92 4.64 -7.91
C PHE A 178 -14.42 4.44 -7.70
N ALA A 179 -14.78 3.59 -6.75
CA ALA A 179 -16.13 3.39 -6.26
C ALA A 179 -16.16 3.56 -4.72
N TYR A 180 -17.35 3.50 -4.13
CA TYR A 180 -17.47 3.52 -2.67
C TYR A 180 -16.71 2.32 -2.09
N ARG A 181 -15.73 2.59 -1.22
CA ARG A 181 -14.87 1.59 -0.57
C ARG A 181 -14.08 0.67 -1.53
N SER A 182 -13.79 1.10 -2.75
CA SER A 182 -13.07 0.28 -3.72
C SER A 182 -12.38 1.11 -4.82
N LEU A 183 -11.30 0.56 -5.36
CA LEU A 183 -10.67 0.98 -6.60
C LEU A 183 -10.60 -0.24 -7.53
N ASP A 184 -11.15 -0.10 -8.75
CA ASP A 184 -11.19 -1.18 -9.73
C ASP A 184 -9.80 -1.45 -10.32
N LEU A 185 -9.11 -2.41 -9.71
CA LEU A 185 -7.82 -2.94 -10.15
C LEU A 185 -7.80 -4.45 -9.91
N PRO A 186 -7.08 -5.23 -10.74
CA PRO A 186 -6.79 -6.64 -10.43
C PRO A 186 -6.26 -6.84 -9.01
N ALA A 187 -6.55 -7.98 -8.39
CA ALA A 187 -6.19 -8.24 -6.99
C ALA A 187 -4.67 -8.23 -6.77
N GLU A 188 -3.93 -8.71 -7.76
CA GLU A 188 -2.48 -8.84 -7.78
C GLU A 188 -1.76 -7.51 -8.09
N THR A 189 -2.49 -6.49 -8.58
CA THR A 189 -1.90 -5.17 -8.86
C THR A 189 -1.39 -4.55 -7.56
N ILE A 190 -0.09 -4.29 -7.52
CA ILE A 190 0.59 -3.71 -6.36
C ILE A 190 0.67 -2.20 -6.57
N ILE A 191 -0.01 -1.43 -5.71
CA ILE A 191 0.13 0.03 -5.66
C ILE A 191 1.45 0.32 -4.95
N ILE A 192 2.45 0.83 -5.67
CA ILE A 192 3.79 1.16 -5.12
C ILE A 192 3.76 2.50 -4.40
N GLY A 193 3.00 3.46 -4.94
CA GLY A 193 2.82 4.78 -4.36
C GLY A 193 1.73 5.58 -5.06
N ALA A 194 1.39 6.72 -4.49
CA ALA A 194 0.34 7.61 -4.96
C ALA A 194 0.80 9.07 -4.89
N ALA A 195 0.34 9.88 -5.84
CA ALA A 195 0.51 11.32 -5.81
C ALA A 195 -0.80 11.99 -5.41
N PHE A 196 -0.74 12.91 -4.45
CA PHE A 196 -1.86 13.68 -3.96
C PHE A 196 -1.70 15.17 -4.27
N GLY A 197 -2.77 15.80 -4.75
CA GLY A 197 -2.87 17.23 -4.93
C GLY A 197 -3.41 17.88 -3.66
N LEU A 198 -2.57 18.69 -3.02
CA LEU A 198 -2.87 19.39 -1.76
C LEU A 198 -2.75 20.91 -1.96
N ASN A 199 -3.29 21.67 -1.00
CA ASN A 199 -3.18 23.13 -0.98
C ASN A 199 -2.42 23.59 0.26
N ARG A 200 -1.51 24.55 0.11
CA ARG A 200 -0.96 25.29 1.25
C ARG A 200 -2.10 26.05 1.93
N GLY A 201 -2.27 25.80 3.22
CA GLY A 201 -3.24 26.46 4.08
C GLY A 201 -2.57 27.19 5.24
N ARG A 202 -3.37 27.58 6.23
CA ARG A 202 -2.92 28.07 7.53
C ARG A 202 -3.06 26.95 8.55
N GLN A 203 -1.99 26.64 9.28
CA GLN A 203 -1.89 25.52 10.21
C GLN A 203 -3.04 25.49 11.25
N GLU A 204 -3.42 26.66 11.77
CA GLU A 204 -4.50 26.85 12.76
C GLU A 204 -5.86 26.30 12.26
N VAL A 205 -6.17 26.47 10.97
CA VAL A 205 -7.45 26.04 10.38
C VAL A 205 -7.46 24.55 10.06
N ILE A 206 -6.28 23.95 9.88
CA ILE A 206 -6.12 22.54 9.52
C ILE A 206 -6.24 21.65 10.77
N ALA A 207 -5.72 22.10 11.92
CA ALA A 207 -5.81 21.34 13.17
C ALA A 207 -7.23 21.30 13.79
N GLU A 208 -8.09 22.25 13.43
CA GLU A 208 -9.48 22.34 13.93
C GLU A 208 -10.51 21.56 13.08
N ARG A 209 -10.09 20.96 11.97
CA ARG A 209 -10.94 20.24 11.01
C ARG A 209 -10.74 18.73 11.07
#